data_AF-A0A1G1V7F9-F1
#
_entry.id   AF-A0A1G1V7F9-F1
#
_cell.length_a   1.000
_cell.length_b   1.000
_cell.length_c   1.000
_cell.angle_alpha   90.00
_cell.angle_beta   90.00
_cell.angle_gamma   90.00
#
_symmetry.space_group_name_H-M   'P 1'
#
loop_
_entity.id
_entity.type
_entity.pdbx_description
1 polymer ?
#
loop_
_entity_poly.entity_id
_entity_poly.type
_entity_poly.pdbx_seq_one_letter_code
_entity_poly.pdbx_strand_id
1 'polypeptide(L)'
;MSIVVSIFGMLALSVVLIKSAEVVVSSIRRIAAEVRVPSVLVSAIIIAAATSFPELFIGIASSVSGNQSLSLGNVIGSNISNMSLVLGLAGVFGGTLYIRDTKFFNKEWIFSFLLGFSPMLLLWDRGLSRIDGVILLSLYATYLFLLFHQKVRTSREQPLDLHRFLRSINDHRGPFAHSLVRFFAGLIVLLLAAHWLVGLSSDLAGVLGVPIFVVGLLIVSVGTTLPEVAFSYRSIRDGVPGLVVGNLLGTLAFNSTFILGVVAIVNPITILHRRSYLIALVAYLLTGFLFWVFARSKYRLSRWEAFLLLVLYVVFFVVQFNLSY
;
A
#
# COMPACT_ATOMS: atom_id res chain seq x y z
N MET A 1 -26.67 -11.48 6.12
CA MET A 1 -25.52 -11.82 7.00
C MET A 1 -25.41 -10.75 8.08
N SER A 2 -25.04 -11.07 9.33
CA SER A 2 -24.89 -10.01 10.35
C SER A 2 -23.64 -9.17 10.07
N ILE A 3 -23.67 -7.88 10.40
CA ILE A 3 -22.55 -6.93 10.21
C ILE A 3 -21.26 -7.50 10.83
N VAL A 4 -21.37 -8.07 12.02
CA VAL A 4 -20.26 -8.68 12.76
C VAL A 4 -19.62 -9.80 11.94
N VAL A 5 -20.41 -10.71 11.37
CA VAL A 5 -19.90 -11.82 10.55
C VAL A 5 -19.20 -11.29 9.30
N SER A 6 -19.73 -10.25 8.65
CA SER A 6 -19.08 -9.64 7.49
C SER A 6 -17.72 -9.04 7.84
N ILE A 7 -17.62 -8.28 8.95
CA ILE A 7 -16.37 -7.67 9.39
C ILE A 7 -15.33 -8.74 9.74
N PHE A 8 -15.70 -9.75 10.53
CA PHE A 8 -14.78 -10.85 10.87
C PHE A 8 -14.37 -11.66 9.63
N GLY A 9 -15.30 -11.92 8.71
CA GLY A 9 -15.01 -12.59 7.44
C GLY A 9 -14.03 -11.78 6.59
N MET A 10 -14.20 -10.46 6.49
CA MET A 10 -13.29 -9.58 5.77
C MET A 10 -11.89 -9.57 6.41
N LEU A 11 -11.80 -9.45 7.73
CA LEU A 11 -10.51 -9.51 8.44
C LEU A 11 -9.81 -10.86 8.23
N ALA A 12 -10.54 -11.96 8.31
CA ALA A 12 -10.00 -13.29 8.04
C ALA A 12 -9.49 -13.41 6.60
N LEU A 13 -10.24 -12.91 5.62
CA LEU A 13 -9.79 -12.88 4.21
C LEU A 13 -8.59 -11.96 3.99
N SER A 14 -8.51 -10.81 4.67
CA SER A 14 -7.31 -9.97 4.66
C SER A 14 -6.10 -10.76 5.16
N VAL A 15 -6.22 -11.52 6.25
CA VAL A 15 -5.12 -12.39 6.72
C VAL A 15 -4.74 -13.45 5.68
N VAL A 16 -5.73 -14.07 5.02
CA VAL A 16 -5.48 -15.04 3.94
C VAL A 16 -4.76 -14.39 2.75
N LEU A 17 -5.17 -13.18 2.34
CA LEU A 17 -4.50 -12.41 1.28
C LEU A 17 -3.05 -12.13 1.63
N ILE A 18 -2.80 -11.68 2.86
CA ILE A 18 -1.45 -11.39 3.37
C ILE A 18 -0.59 -12.65 3.33
N LYS A 19 -1.10 -13.77 3.86
CA LYS A 19 -0.36 -15.04 3.89
C LYS A 19 -0.05 -15.56 2.50
N SER A 20 -1.00 -15.44 1.57
CA SER A 20 -0.81 -15.86 0.19
C SER A 20 0.17 -14.96 -0.55
N ALA A 21 0.13 -13.64 -0.31
CA ALA A 21 1.14 -12.70 -0.82
C ALA A 21 2.55 -13.05 -0.32
N GLU A 22 2.71 -13.37 0.97
CA GLU A 22 4.00 -13.83 1.53
C GLU A 22 4.50 -15.09 0.79
N VAL A 23 3.63 -16.06 0.53
CA VAL A 23 3.98 -17.29 -0.22
C VAL A 23 4.45 -16.94 -1.63
N VAL A 24 3.69 -16.15 -2.39
CA VAL A 24 4.04 -15.74 -3.75
C VAL A 24 5.41 -15.04 -3.77
N VAL A 25 5.61 -14.11 -2.85
CA VAL A 25 6.85 -13.33 -2.73
C VAL A 25 8.04 -14.21 -2.39
N SER A 26 7.86 -15.15 -1.46
CA SER A 26 8.90 -16.11 -1.10
C SER A 26 9.31 -16.98 -2.30
N SER A 27 8.35 -17.34 -3.16
CA SER A 27 8.62 -18.10 -4.38
C SER A 27 9.32 -17.27 -5.46
N ILE A 28 8.89 -16.02 -5.70
CA ILE A 28 9.56 -15.12 -6.66
C ILE A 28 11.03 -14.93 -6.27
N ARG A 29 11.33 -14.75 -4.98
CA ARG A 29 12.71 -14.59 -4.49
C ARG A 29 13.58 -15.80 -4.78
N ARG A 30 13.05 -17.02 -4.63
CA ARG A 30 13.77 -18.26 -4.96
C ARG A 30 14.05 -18.36 -6.45
N ILE A 31 13.03 -18.11 -7.28
CA ILE A 31 13.17 -18.12 -8.74
C ILE A 31 14.21 -17.08 -9.18
N ALA A 32 14.18 -15.87 -8.61
CA ALA A 32 15.13 -14.81 -8.94
C ALA A 32 16.58 -15.12 -8.51
N ALA A 33 16.78 -15.91 -7.45
CA ALA A 33 18.12 -16.32 -7.01
C ALA A 33 18.80 -17.25 -8.03
N GLU A 34 18.04 -18.05 -8.77
CA GLU A 34 18.58 -18.92 -9.83
C GLU A 34 18.92 -18.14 -11.11
N VAL A 35 18.24 -17.00 -11.36
CA VAL A 35 18.37 -16.21 -12.60
C VAL A 35 19.48 -15.13 -12.52
N ARG A 36 20.32 -15.11 -11.48
CA ARG A 36 21.46 -14.17 -11.29
C ARG A 36 21.09 -12.68 -11.44
N VAL A 37 19.87 -12.29 -11.06
CA VAL A 37 19.45 -10.88 -11.07
C VAL A 37 20.08 -10.16 -9.86
N PRO A 38 20.56 -8.90 -9.98
CA PRO A 38 21.16 -8.16 -8.87
C PRO A 38 20.22 -8.08 -7.65
N SER A 39 20.69 -8.61 -6.50
CA SER A 39 19.84 -8.88 -5.32
C SER A 39 19.18 -7.63 -4.72
N VAL A 40 19.77 -6.45 -4.92
CA VAL A 40 19.31 -5.17 -4.37
C VAL A 40 18.10 -4.60 -5.13
N LEU A 41 18.05 -4.82 -6.44
CA LEU A 41 16.98 -4.32 -7.31
C LEU A 41 15.72 -5.18 -7.20
N VAL A 42 15.95 -6.49 -7.10
CA VAL A 42 14.92 -7.49 -6.78
C VAL A 42 14.29 -7.18 -5.42
N SER A 43 15.06 -6.82 -4.40
CA SER A 43 14.51 -6.68 -3.05
C SER A 43 13.69 -5.42 -2.80
N ALA A 44 14.04 -4.26 -3.36
CA ALA A 44 13.24 -3.04 -3.15
C ALA A 44 11.90 -3.05 -3.90
N ILE A 45 11.92 -3.52 -5.15
CA ILE A 45 10.70 -3.64 -5.98
C ILE A 45 9.84 -4.79 -5.49
N ILE A 46 10.43 -5.92 -5.11
CA ILE A 46 9.67 -7.02 -4.53
C ILE A 46 9.10 -6.64 -3.18
N ILE A 47 9.80 -5.93 -2.28
CA ILE A 47 9.22 -5.61 -0.96
C ILE A 47 8.00 -4.70 -1.10
N ALA A 48 8.10 -3.59 -1.84
CA ALA A 48 6.98 -2.67 -2.01
C ALA A 48 5.83 -3.30 -2.81
N ALA A 49 6.14 -4.11 -3.83
CA ALA A 49 5.11 -4.85 -4.58
C ALA A 49 4.50 -5.99 -3.73
N ALA A 50 5.30 -6.67 -2.90
CA ALA A 50 4.88 -7.77 -2.04
C ALA A 50 3.82 -7.35 -1.05
N THR A 51 4.07 -6.24 -0.34
CA THR A 51 3.14 -5.68 0.64
C THR A 51 1.89 -5.17 -0.04
N SER A 52 1.99 -4.69 -1.29
CA SER A 52 0.88 -4.16 -2.07
C SER A 52 0.17 -5.18 -2.97
N PHE A 53 0.52 -6.47 -2.88
CA PHE A 53 -0.17 -7.52 -3.63
C PHE A 53 -1.64 -7.68 -3.21
N PRO A 54 -2.01 -7.71 -1.92
CA PRO A 54 -3.41 -7.72 -1.51
C PRO A 54 -4.22 -6.63 -2.20
N GLU A 55 -3.73 -5.39 -2.23
CA GLU A 55 -4.34 -4.25 -2.92
C GLU A 55 -4.48 -4.48 -4.42
N LEU A 56 -3.44 -5.00 -5.08
CA LEU A 56 -3.46 -5.26 -6.52
C LEU A 56 -4.53 -6.30 -6.87
N PHE A 57 -4.58 -7.40 -6.11
CA PHE A 57 -5.53 -8.48 -6.36
C PHE A 57 -6.97 -8.06 -6.02
N ILE A 58 -7.19 -7.26 -4.98
CA ILE A 58 -8.49 -6.63 -4.70
C ILE A 58 -8.88 -5.66 -5.83
N GLY A 59 -7.92 -4.88 -6.34
CA GLY A 59 -8.14 -3.97 -7.46
C GLY A 59 -8.59 -4.72 -8.71
N ILE A 60 -7.85 -5.76 -9.11
CA ILE A 60 -8.19 -6.61 -10.26
C ILE A 60 -9.56 -7.26 -10.04
N ALA A 61 -9.78 -7.93 -8.90
CA ALA A 61 -11.04 -8.61 -8.61
C ALA A 61 -12.24 -7.65 -8.63
N SER A 62 -12.12 -6.48 -8.01
CA SER A 62 -13.20 -5.48 -7.99
C SER A 62 -13.47 -4.88 -9.37
N SER A 63 -12.44 -4.67 -10.21
CA SER A 63 -12.61 -4.19 -11.58
C SER A 63 -13.36 -5.19 -12.47
N VAL A 64 -13.03 -6.48 -12.35
CA VAL A 64 -13.70 -7.58 -13.08
C VAL A 64 -15.13 -7.78 -12.57
N SER A 65 -15.37 -7.61 -11.26
CA SER A 65 -16.70 -7.71 -10.66
C SER A 65 -17.55 -6.43 -10.76
N GLY A 66 -17.11 -5.39 -11.49
CA GLY A 66 -17.87 -4.14 -11.68
C GLY A 66 -18.00 -3.25 -10.44
N ASN A 67 -17.16 -3.47 -9.43
CA ASN A 67 -17.13 -2.76 -8.14
C ASN A 67 -15.87 -1.90 -8.00
N GLN A 68 -15.41 -1.24 -9.08
CA GLN A 68 -14.16 -0.47 -9.11
C GLN A 68 -14.10 0.70 -8.11
N SER A 69 -15.25 1.18 -7.62
CA SER A 69 -15.32 2.13 -6.48
C SER A 69 -14.69 1.55 -5.20
N LEU A 70 -14.76 0.23 -5.00
CA LEU A 70 -14.09 -0.45 -3.89
C LEU A 70 -12.57 -0.32 -4.00
N SER A 71 -12.00 -0.56 -5.21
CA SER A 71 -10.56 -0.41 -5.42
C SER A 71 -10.09 1.02 -5.20
N LEU A 72 -10.87 2.01 -5.68
CA LEU A 72 -10.55 3.42 -5.48
C LEU A 72 -10.51 3.76 -3.98
N GLY A 73 -11.54 3.33 -3.25
CA GLY A 73 -11.60 3.47 -1.80
C GLY A 73 -10.41 2.80 -1.12
N ASN A 74 -10.15 1.54 -1.46
CA ASN A 74 -9.05 0.77 -0.90
C ASN A 74 -7.69 1.46 -1.10
N VAL A 75 -7.36 1.87 -2.32
CA VAL A 75 -6.07 2.51 -2.62
C VAL A 75 -5.92 3.84 -1.88
N ILE A 76 -6.93 4.72 -1.92
CA ILE A 76 -6.87 6.01 -1.22
C ILE A 76 -6.77 5.79 0.29
N GLY A 77 -7.55 4.84 0.81
CA GLY A 77 -7.58 4.47 2.22
C GLY A 77 -6.24 3.92 2.68
N SER A 78 -5.62 3.04 1.89
CA SER A 78 -4.31 2.46 2.20
C SER A 78 -3.25 3.55 2.20
N ASN A 79 -3.30 4.53 1.30
CA ASN A 79 -2.36 5.64 1.32
C ASN A 79 -2.51 6.54 2.55
N ILE A 80 -3.75 6.89 2.93
CA ILE A 80 -4.04 7.65 4.15
C ILE A 80 -3.57 6.85 5.37
N SER A 81 -3.95 5.57 5.46
CA SER A 81 -3.55 4.63 6.51
C SER A 81 -2.02 4.54 6.62
N ASN A 82 -1.32 4.40 5.49
CA ASN A 82 0.14 4.33 5.45
C ASN A 82 0.80 5.59 6.03
N MET A 83 0.31 6.77 5.66
CA MET A 83 0.85 8.04 6.18
C MET A 83 0.47 8.33 7.65
N SER A 84 -0.53 7.64 8.19
CA SER A 84 -1.10 7.95 9.50
C SER A 84 -1.14 6.76 10.45
N LEU A 85 -2.03 5.80 10.24
CA LEU A 85 -2.16 4.59 11.04
C LEU A 85 -0.86 3.78 11.10
N VAL A 86 -0.26 3.47 9.96
CA VAL A 86 0.94 2.61 9.88
C VAL A 86 2.14 3.27 10.55
N LEU A 87 2.47 4.50 10.13
CA LEU A 87 3.54 5.27 10.75
C LEU A 87 3.27 5.57 12.22
N GLY A 88 2.00 5.83 12.58
CA GLY A 88 1.58 6.11 13.94
C GLY A 88 1.79 4.91 14.86
N LEU A 89 1.25 3.75 14.49
CA LEU A 89 1.43 2.50 15.23
C LEU A 89 2.91 2.09 15.31
N ALA A 90 3.62 2.12 14.18
CA ALA A 90 5.03 1.75 14.14
C ALA A 90 5.89 2.72 14.97
N GLY A 91 5.63 4.02 14.93
CA GLY A 91 6.36 5.02 15.72
C GLY A 91 6.07 4.94 17.22
N VAL A 92 4.81 4.76 17.60
CA VAL A 92 4.41 4.64 19.02
C VAL A 92 5.00 3.37 19.65
N PHE A 93 4.81 2.21 19.01
CA PHE A 93 5.20 0.91 19.58
C PHE A 93 6.63 0.48 19.22
N GLY A 94 7.10 0.83 18.02
CA GLY A 94 8.43 0.47 17.53
C GLY A 94 9.53 1.42 18.04
N GLY A 95 9.21 2.71 18.24
CA GLY A 95 10.17 3.73 18.66
C GLY A 95 10.33 4.87 17.65
N THR A 96 11.30 5.74 17.91
CA THR A 96 11.53 6.92 17.04
C THR A 96 12.04 6.47 15.67
N LEU A 97 11.36 6.90 14.61
CA LEU A 97 11.78 6.65 13.23
C LEU A 97 12.79 7.73 12.83
N TYR A 98 14.04 7.34 12.60
CA TYR A 98 15.07 8.26 12.12
C TYR A 98 15.10 8.31 10.60
N ILE A 99 15.06 9.53 10.04
CA ILE A 99 15.09 9.75 8.60
C ILE A 99 16.54 10.07 8.22
N ARG A 100 17.22 9.09 7.63
CA ARG A 100 18.57 9.25 7.11
C ARG A 100 18.50 9.91 5.72
N ASP A 101 19.47 10.78 5.42
CA ASP A 101 19.58 11.57 4.18
C ASP A 101 18.34 12.44 3.85
N THR A 102 18.34 13.64 4.42
CA THR A 102 17.17 14.51 4.52
C THR A 102 16.87 15.27 3.22
N LYS A 103 17.91 15.55 2.42
CA LYS A 103 17.74 16.16 1.09
C LYS A 103 17.16 15.15 0.11
N PHE A 104 17.67 13.93 0.11
CA PHE A 104 17.11 12.84 -0.70
C PHE A 104 15.65 12.56 -0.28
N PHE A 105 15.41 12.39 1.02
CA PHE A 105 14.06 12.16 1.55
C PHE A 105 13.06 13.23 1.09
N ASN A 106 13.40 14.51 1.19
CA ASN A 106 12.45 15.58 0.85
C ASN A 106 12.03 15.52 -0.62
N LYS A 107 12.99 15.30 -1.53
CA LYS A 107 12.72 15.18 -2.97
C LYS A 107 11.86 13.96 -3.28
N GLU A 108 12.25 12.79 -2.75
CA GLU A 108 11.52 11.54 -3.00
C GLU A 108 10.13 11.55 -2.36
N TRP A 109 9.99 12.14 -1.16
CA TRP A 109 8.70 12.36 -0.53
C TRP A 109 7.75 13.18 -1.39
N ILE A 110 8.19 14.36 -1.85
CA ILE A 110 7.37 15.20 -2.71
C ILE A 110 6.96 14.44 -3.97
N PHE A 111 7.89 13.71 -4.59
CA PHE A 111 7.61 12.94 -5.79
C PHE A 111 6.58 11.83 -5.56
N SER A 112 6.79 10.96 -4.56
CA SER A 112 5.85 9.89 -4.20
C SER A 112 4.50 10.42 -3.73
N PHE A 113 4.47 11.55 -3.01
CA PHE A 113 3.24 12.21 -2.60
C PHE A 113 2.45 12.71 -3.82
N LEU A 114 3.12 13.34 -4.80
CA LEU A 114 2.48 13.77 -6.03
C LEU A 114 1.98 12.61 -6.89
N LEU A 115 2.74 11.51 -6.97
CA LEU A 115 2.26 10.27 -7.62
C LEU A 115 1.05 9.69 -6.89
N GLY A 116 1.11 9.65 -5.55
CA GLY A 116 0.01 9.23 -4.70
C GLY A 116 -1.27 10.07 -4.91
N PHE A 117 -1.09 11.38 -5.14
CA PHE A 117 -2.15 12.35 -5.39
C PHE A 117 -2.66 12.37 -6.84
N SER A 118 -1.87 11.90 -7.79
CA SER A 118 -2.19 11.94 -9.22
C SER A 118 -3.57 11.36 -9.62
N PRO A 119 -4.04 10.19 -9.12
CA PRO A 119 -5.39 9.72 -9.46
C PRO A 119 -6.48 10.66 -8.93
N MET A 120 -6.26 11.31 -7.78
CA MET A 120 -7.21 12.26 -7.22
C MET A 120 -7.31 13.55 -8.06
N LEU A 121 -6.21 13.93 -8.74
CA LEU A 121 -6.22 15.02 -9.70
C LEU A 121 -6.96 14.67 -10.99
N LEU A 122 -6.71 13.46 -11.53
CA LEU A 122 -7.35 13.00 -12.77
C LEU A 122 -8.87 12.84 -12.59
N LEU A 123 -9.30 12.45 -11.39
CA LEU A 123 -10.71 12.35 -10.99
C LEU A 123 -11.48 13.69 -10.90
N TRP A 124 -10.89 14.80 -11.33
CA TRP A 124 -11.53 16.12 -11.29
C TRP A 124 -12.83 16.17 -12.10
N ASP A 125 -12.87 15.49 -13.26
CA ASP A 125 -14.05 15.35 -14.11
C ASP A 125 -15.04 14.27 -13.60
N ARG A 126 -14.77 13.71 -12.40
CA ARG A 126 -15.50 12.63 -11.72
C ARG A 126 -15.30 11.23 -12.32
N GLY A 127 -14.37 11.06 -13.26
CA GLY A 127 -14.04 9.78 -13.85
C GLY A 127 -12.54 9.48 -13.79
N LEU A 128 -12.19 8.19 -13.80
CA LEU A 128 -10.86 7.73 -14.14
C LEU A 128 -11.02 6.83 -15.35
N SER A 129 -10.78 7.42 -16.52
CA SER A 129 -10.94 6.76 -17.81
C SER A 129 -9.79 5.79 -18.09
N ARG A 130 -9.91 5.04 -19.20
CA ARG A 130 -8.80 4.20 -19.67
C ARG A 130 -7.56 5.03 -20.04
N ILE A 131 -7.76 6.26 -20.54
CA ILE A 131 -6.67 7.17 -20.88
C ILE A 131 -5.94 7.59 -19.59
N ASP A 132 -6.69 7.94 -18.55
CA ASP A 132 -6.13 8.23 -17.23
C ASP A 132 -5.37 7.03 -16.68
N GLY A 133 -5.89 5.82 -16.90
CA GLY A 133 -5.18 4.60 -16.55
C GLY A 133 -3.82 4.45 -17.25
N VAL A 134 -3.75 4.74 -18.57
CA VAL A 134 -2.50 4.76 -19.33
C VAL A 134 -1.54 5.85 -18.83
N ILE A 135 -2.05 7.04 -18.49
CA ILE A 135 -1.26 8.13 -17.90
C ILE A 135 -0.63 7.66 -16.58
N LEU A 136 -1.43 7.07 -15.68
CA LEU A 136 -0.96 6.56 -14.39
C LEU A 136 0.11 5.47 -14.55
N LEU A 137 -0.09 4.51 -15.47
CA LEU A 137 0.93 3.49 -15.76
C LEU A 137 2.21 4.10 -16.33
N SER A 138 2.10 5.12 -17.19
CA SER A 138 3.25 5.82 -17.76
C SER A 138 4.03 6.59 -16.70
N LEU A 139 3.33 7.22 -15.75
CA LEU A 139 3.95 7.86 -14.58
C LEU A 139 4.70 6.84 -13.72
N TYR A 140 4.11 5.67 -13.48
CA TYR A 140 4.78 4.60 -12.73
C TYR A 140 6.02 4.07 -13.46
N ALA A 141 5.92 3.82 -14.77
CA ALA A 141 7.05 3.39 -15.58
C ALA A 141 8.19 4.41 -15.57
N THR A 142 7.85 5.71 -15.64
CA THR A 142 8.82 6.81 -15.53
C THR A 142 9.47 6.84 -14.15
N TYR A 143 8.69 6.67 -13.08
CA TYR A 143 9.21 6.58 -11.71
C TYR A 143 10.22 5.44 -11.56
N LEU A 144 9.87 4.24 -12.04
CA LEU A 144 10.80 3.11 -12.05
C LEU A 144 12.06 3.47 -12.84
N PHE A 145 11.92 3.94 -14.09
CA PHE A 145 13.06 4.31 -14.92
C PHE A 145 14.04 5.26 -14.23
N LEU A 146 13.52 6.30 -13.55
CA LEU A 146 14.32 7.27 -12.80
C LEU A 146 15.01 6.65 -11.58
N LEU A 147 14.31 5.81 -10.82
CA LEU A 147 14.88 5.09 -9.68
C LEU A 147 16.01 4.16 -10.10
N PHE A 148 15.82 3.42 -11.19
CA PHE A 148 16.84 2.53 -11.75
C PHE A 148 18.09 3.32 -12.16
N HIS A 149 17.92 4.45 -12.87
CA HIS A 149 19.05 5.26 -13.33
C HIS A 149 19.83 5.94 -12.18
N GLN A 150 19.16 6.37 -11.11
CA GLN A 150 19.84 6.97 -9.96
C GLN A 150 20.62 5.94 -9.11
N LYS A 151 20.05 4.75 -8.86
CA LYS A 151 20.70 3.71 -8.04
C LYS A 151 21.89 3.05 -8.73
N VAL A 152 21.84 2.87 -10.05
CA VAL A 152 22.97 2.32 -10.83
C VAL A 152 24.16 3.29 -10.83
N ARG A 153 23.94 4.61 -10.71
CA ARG A 153 25.00 5.62 -10.66
C ARG A 153 25.62 5.84 -9.27
N THR A 154 24.92 5.46 -8.20
CA THR A 154 25.30 5.74 -6.79
C THR A 154 25.69 4.47 -6.02
N SER A 155 26.13 3.42 -6.73
CA SER A 155 26.51 2.13 -6.15
C SER A 155 27.89 2.16 -5.45
N ARG A 156 28.04 3.00 -4.41
CA ARG A 156 29.19 2.90 -3.50
C ARG A 156 28.88 2.80 -2.01
N GLU A 157 27.67 3.07 -1.53
CA GLU A 157 27.40 2.96 -0.09
C GLU A 157 26.04 2.31 0.20
N GLN A 158 26.03 1.35 1.14
CA GLN A 158 24.89 0.60 1.70
C GLN A 158 24.44 -0.76 1.11
N PRO A 159 25.34 -1.73 0.81
CA PRO A 159 24.93 -3.13 0.69
C PRO A 159 24.72 -3.86 2.04
N LEU A 160 25.15 -3.28 3.17
CA LEU A 160 25.34 -4.05 4.42
C LEU A 160 24.05 -4.27 5.26
N ASP A 161 23.09 -3.33 5.25
CA ASP A 161 21.92 -3.36 6.15
C ASP A 161 20.73 -4.13 5.56
N LEU A 162 20.41 -3.89 4.28
CA LEU A 162 19.35 -4.61 3.57
C LEU A 162 19.67 -6.11 3.46
N HIS A 163 20.93 -6.46 3.19
CA HIS A 163 21.33 -7.86 3.05
C HIS A 163 21.18 -8.64 4.35
N ARG A 164 21.51 -8.07 5.52
CA ARG A 164 21.28 -8.71 6.83
C ARG A 164 19.79 -8.85 7.16
N PHE A 165 19.02 -7.79 6.97
CA PHE A 165 17.57 -7.82 7.20
C PHE A 165 16.90 -8.89 6.33
N LEU A 166 17.23 -8.93 5.03
CA LEU A 166 16.75 -9.97 4.13
C LEU A 166 17.21 -11.36 4.57
N ARG A 167 18.47 -11.54 5.02
CA ARG A 167 18.99 -12.84 5.47
C ARG A 167 18.25 -13.37 6.70
N SER A 168 17.81 -12.50 7.61
CA SER A 168 16.97 -12.87 8.77
C SER A 168 15.60 -13.44 8.36
N ILE A 169 15.11 -13.08 7.17
CA ILE A 169 13.87 -13.60 6.57
C ILE A 169 14.15 -14.83 5.68
N ASN A 170 15.42 -15.09 5.35
CA ASN A 170 15.81 -15.95 4.24
C ASN A 170 16.46 -17.26 4.68
N ASP A 171 15.70 -18.10 5.39
CA ASP A 171 16.09 -19.49 5.65
C ASP A 171 15.21 -20.43 4.81
N HIS A 172 15.59 -20.65 3.55
CA HIS A 172 14.72 -21.31 2.59
C HIS A 172 15.49 -22.17 1.58
N ARG A 173 16.00 -23.32 2.04
CA ARG A 173 16.52 -24.39 1.18
C ARG A 173 15.36 -25.27 0.67
N GLY A 174 15.29 -25.54 -0.64
CA GLY A 174 14.32 -26.47 -1.24
C GLY A 174 14.32 -26.43 -2.77
N PRO A 175 13.77 -27.45 -3.46
CA PRO A 175 13.85 -27.59 -4.92
C PRO A 175 13.03 -26.54 -5.70
N PHE A 176 13.50 -26.16 -6.89
CA PHE A 176 12.88 -25.17 -7.79
C PHE A 176 11.39 -25.46 -8.09
N ALA A 177 11.07 -26.71 -8.45
CA ALA A 177 9.70 -27.14 -8.77
C ALA A 177 8.70 -26.86 -7.64
N HIS A 178 9.13 -27.02 -6.38
CA HIS A 178 8.30 -26.71 -5.22
C HIS A 178 8.00 -25.22 -5.09
N SER A 179 8.94 -24.37 -5.49
CA SER A 179 8.78 -22.91 -5.49
C SER A 179 7.77 -22.48 -6.54
N LEU A 180 7.78 -23.13 -7.71
CA LEU A 180 6.83 -22.88 -8.80
C LEU A 180 5.41 -23.30 -8.42
N VAL A 181 5.23 -24.48 -7.82
CA VAL A 181 3.92 -24.93 -7.33
C VAL A 181 3.37 -23.97 -6.27
N ARG A 182 4.19 -23.60 -5.28
CA ARG A 182 3.80 -22.62 -4.24
C ARG A 182 3.45 -21.26 -4.82
N PHE A 183 4.16 -20.81 -5.85
CA PHE A 183 3.86 -19.56 -6.53
C PHE A 183 2.46 -19.56 -7.12
N PHE A 184 2.13 -20.56 -7.94
CA PHE A 184 0.80 -20.66 -8.56
C PHE A 184 -0.30 -20.91 -7.54
N ALA A 185 -0.06 -21.75 -6.53
CA ALA A 185 -1.03 -21.97 -5.45
C ALA A 185 -1.32 -20.68 -4.69
N GLY A 186 -0.29 -19.90 -4.33
CA GLY A 186 -0.46 -18.61 -3.67
C GLY A 186 -1.22 -17.59 -4.53
N LEU A 187 -0.97 -17.56 -5.84
CA LEU A 187 -1.72 -16.71 -6.78
C LEU A 187 -3.21 -17.08 -6.86
N ILE A 188 -3.52 -18.37 -6.93
CA ILE A 188 -4.91 -18.84 -6.95
C ILE A 188 -5.62 -18.45 -5.65
N VAL A 189 -5.00 -18.68 -4.50
CA VAL A 189 -5.60 -18.30 -3.21
C VAL A 189 -5.76 -16.78 -3.09
N LEU A 190 -4.80 -15.97 -3.57
CA LEU A 190 -4.92 -14.51 -3.64
C LEU A 190 -6.15 -14.08 -4.44
N LEU A 191 -6.31 -14.62 -5.65
CA LEU A 191 -7.44 -14.29 -6.53
C LEU A 191 -8.78 -14.67 -5.90
N LEU A 192 -8.88 -15.87 -5.33
CA LEU A 192 -10.11 -16.35 -4.69
C LEU A 192 -10.46 -15.53 -3.44
N ALA A 193 -9.48 -15.28 -2.57
CA ALA A 193 -9.69 -14.49 -1.36
C ALA A 193 -10.07 -13.04 -1.70
N ALA A 194 -9.43 -12.44 -2.72
CA ALA A 194 -9.77 -11.10 -3.19
C ALA A 194 -11.21 -11.06 -3.74
N HIS A 195 -11.60 -12.05 -4.55
CA HIS A 195 -12.96 -12.14 -5.09
C HIS A 195 -14.02 -12.24 -3.99
N TRP A 196 -13.82 -13.11 -3.00
CA TRP A 196 -14.73 -13.23 -1.86
C TRP A 196 -14.75 -11.97 -0.99
N LEU A 197 -13.60 -11.30 -0.81
CA LEU A 197 -13.53 -10.06 -0.06
C LEU A 197 -14.34 -8.95 -0.74
N VAL A 198 -14.29 -8.87 -2.08
CA VAL A 198 -15.12 -7.92 -2.85
C VAL A 198 -16.59 -8.18 -2.60
N GLY A 199 -17.04 -9.45 -2.66
CA GLY A 199 -18.43 -9.83 -2.37
C GLY A 199 -18.87 -9.43 -0.96
N LEU A 200 -18.07 -9.78 0.06
CA LEU A 200 -18.36 -9.39 1.45
C LEU A 200 -18.38 -7.88 1.66
N SER A 201 -17.53 -7.14 0.94
CA SER A 201 -17.50 -5.67 1.00
C SER A 201 -18.78 -5.06 0.42
N SER A 202 -19.28 -5.61 -0.68
CA SER A 202 -20.55 -5.18 -1.29
C SER A 202 -21.74 -5.47 -0.39
N ASP A 203 -21.80 -6.66 0.21
CA ASP A 203 -22.85 -7.04 1.16
C ASP A 203 -22.82 -6.15 2.40
N LEU A 204 -21.62 -5.88 2.93
CA LEU A 204 -21.44 -5.01 4.10
C LEU A 204 -21.86 -3.57 3.79
N ALA A 205 -21.52 -3.05 2.61
CA ALA A 205 -21.95 -1.72 2.17
C ALA A 205 -23.49 -1.63 2.15
N GLY A 206 -24.15 -2.64 1.59
CA GLY A 206 -25.61 -2.71 1.55
C GLY A 206 -26.27 -2.76 2.93
N VAL A 207 -25.73 -3.56 3.86
CA VAL A 207 -26.27 -3.68 5.23
C VAL A 207 -26.03 -2.41 6.06
N LEU A 208 -24.87 -1.77 5.90
CA LEU A 208 -24.54 -0.53 6.61
C LEU A 208 -25.22 0.70 6.01
N GLY A 209 -25.75 0.61 4.79
CA GLY A 209 -26.31 1.75 4.07
C GLY A 209 -25.26 2.79 3.66
N VAL A 210 -23.98 2.40 3.59
CA VAL A 210 -22.87 3.30 3.23
C VAL A 210 -22.32 2.96 1.85
N PRO A 211 -21.69 3.92 1.15
CA PRO A 211 -21.09 3.66 -0.14
C PRO A 211 -20.01 2.56 -0.10
N ILE A 212 -19.96 1.70 -1.12
CA ILE A 212 -18.89 0.68 -1.25
C ILE A 212 -17.48 1.30 -1.26
N PHE A 213 -17.36 2.54 -1.77
CA PHE A 213 -16.13 3.34 -1.68
C PHE A 213 -15.67 3.52 -0.23
N VAL A 214 -16.59 3.78 0.71
CA VAL A 214 -16.29 4.01 2.13
C VAL A 214 -15.89 2.71 2.83
N VAL A 215 -16.51 1.58 2.48
CA VAL A 215 -16.08 0.26 2.95
C VAL A 215 -14.64 -0.05 2.50
N GLY A 216 -14.32 0.23 1.23
CA GLY A 216 -12.96 0.13 0.72
C GLY A 216 -11.99 1.04 1.47
N LEU A 217 -12.40 2.30 1.66
CA LEU A 217 -11.60 3.36 2.27
C LEU A 217 -11.26 3.11 3.74
N LEU A 218 -12.18 2.57 4.54
CA LEU A 218 -12.04 2.46 5.99
C LEU A 218 -11.82 1.03 6.49
N ILE A 219 -12.41 0.03 5.84
CA ILE A 219 -12.41 -1.35 6.35
C ILE A 219 -11.39 -2.19 5.59
N VAL A 220 -11.50 -2.22 4.27
CA VAL A 220 -10.59 -3.04 3.44
C VAL A 220 -9.16 -2.53 3.55
N SER A 221 -8.95 -1.21 3.42
CA SER A 221 -7.63 -0.60 3.50
C SER A 221 -6.90 -0.86 4.83
N VAL A 222 -7.62 -0.91 5.95
CA VAL A 222 -7.04 -1.23 7.27
C VAL A 222 -6.57 -2.67 7.27
N GLY A 223 -7.40 -3.59 6.80
CA GLY A 223 -7.06 -5.01 6.73
C GLY A 223 -5.83 -5.27 5.85
N THR A 224 -5.73 -4.59 4.70
CA THR A 224 -4.61 -4.78 3.78
C THR A 224 -3.33 -4.06 4.21
N THR A 225 -3.41 -3.02 5.05
CA THR A 225 -2.22 -2.29 5.56
C THR A 225 -1.59 -2.87 6.84
N LEU A 226 -2.15 -3.94 7.40
CA LEU A 226 -1.57 -4.65 8.55
C LEU A 226 -0.14 -5.19 8.31
N PRO A 227 0.22 -5.73 7.12
CA PRO A 227 1.59 -6.12 6.80
C PRO A 227 2.57 -4.96 6.91
N GLU A 228 2.17 -3.77 6.47
CA GLU A 228 2.96 -2.55 6.51
C GLU A 228 3.19 -2.09 7.94
N VAL A 229 2.18 -2.22 8.83
CA VAL A 229 2.35 -2.00 10.27
C VAL A 229 3.44 -2.95 10.81
N ALA A 230 3.31 -4.25 10.53
CA ALA A 230 4.24 -5.27 11.03
C ALA A 230 5.66 -5.06 10.48
N PHE A 231 5.78 -4.77 9.19
CA PHE A 231 7.04 -4.48 8.51
C PHE A 231 7.70 -3.23 9.08
N SER A 232 6.93 -2.15 9.26
CA SER A 232 7.43 -0.88 9.76
C SER A 232 7.88 -0.99 11.22
N TYR A 233 7.09 -1.67 12.05
CA TYR A 233 7.44 -1.97 13.44
C TYR A 233 8.76 -2.73 13.53
N ARG A 234 8.90 -3.84 12.78
CA ARG A 234 10.14 -4.65 12.77
C ARG A 234 11.33 -3.85 12.27
N SER A 235 11.18 -3.09 11.19
CA SER A 235 12.25 -2.27 10.62
C SER A 235 12.78 -1.22 11.60
N ILE A 236 11.91 -0.63 12.43
CA ILE A 236 12.34 0.29 13.49
C ILE A 236 13.08 -0.47 14.60
N ARG A 237 12.55 -1.61 15.04
CA ARG A 237 13.16 -2.42 16.11
C ARG A 237 14.51 -2.99 15.73
N ASP A 238 14.69 -3.37 14.48
CA ASP A 238 15.92 -3.95 13.94
C ASP A 238 16.96 -2.87 13.59
N GLY A 239 16.68 -1.58 13.86
CA GLY A 239 17.63 -0.48 13.65
C GLY A 239 17.81 -0.09 12.18
N VAL A 240 16.89 -0.47 11.30
CA VAL A 240 16.90 -0.17 9.86
C VAL A 240 15.70 0.71 9.43
N PRO A 241 15.48 1.88 10.08
CA PRO A 241 14.30 2.73 9.86
C PRO A 241 14.18 3.28 8.43
N GLY A 242 15.28 3.34 7.66
CA GLY A 242 15.24 3.74 6.25
C GLY A 242 14.36 2.85 5.37
N LEU A 243 14.15 1.58 5.77
CA LEU A 243 13.24 0.67 5.07
C LEU A 243 11.78 1.09 5.20
N VAL A 244 11.39 1.69 6.34
CA VAL A 244 10.03 2.20 6.56
C VAL A 244 9.71 3.31 5.57
N VAL A 245 10.64 4.26 5.43
CA VAL A 245 10.50 5.38 4.50
C VAL A 245 10.43 4.88 3.06
N GLY A 246 11.34 3.99 2.67
CA GLY A 246 11.33 3.42 1.31
C GLY A 246 10.04 2.65 1.00
N ASN A 247 9.53 1.88 1.96
CA ASN A 247 8.25 1.16 1.82
C ASN A 247 7.09 2.14 1.64
N LEU A 248 6.97 3.15 2.51
CA LEU A 248 5.93 4.17 2.42
C LEU A 248 5.93 4.86 1.05
N LEU A 249 7.08 5.38 0.62
CA LEU A 249 7.22 6.07 -0.67
C LEU A 249 6.89 5.18 -1.87
N GLY A 250 7.33 3.92 -1.82
CA GLY A 250 7.08 2.92 -2.85
C GLY A 250 5.60 2.55 -2.95
N THR A 251 4.96 2.24 -1.82
CA THR A 251 3.54 1.85 -1.77
C THR A 251 2.63 2.99 -2.18
N LEU A 252 2.91 4.24 -1.79
CA LEU A 252 2.14 5.41 -2.22
C LEU A 252 2.12 5.58 -3.74
N ALA A 253 3.30 5.47 -4.37
CA ALA A 253 3.41 5.53 -5.81
C ALA A 253 2.70 4.32 -6.45
N PHE A 254 3.07 3.10 -6.06
CA PHE A 254 2.55 1.87 -6.65
C PHE A 254 1.03 1.77 -6.60
N ASN A 255 0.42 2.04 -5.44
CA ASN A 255 -1.02 1.91 -5.28
C ASN A 255 -1.77 2.92 -6.16
N SER A 256 -1.37 4.18 -6.12
CA SER A 256 -2.06 5.24 -6.85
C SER A 256 -1.83 5.20 -8.35
N THR A 257 -0.66 4.77 -8.81
CA THR A 257 -0.33 4.78 -10.23
C THR A 257 -0.49 3.42 -10.87
N PHE A 258 0.16 2.37 -10.36
CA PHE A 258 0.12 1.06 -10.99
C PHE A 258 -1.24 0.39 -10.80
N ILE A 259 -1.71 0.26 -9.55
CA ILE A 259 -2.95 -0.47 -9.25
C ILE A 259 -4.15 0.25 -9.86
N LEU A 260 -4.35 1.54 -9.57
CA LEU A 260 -5.47 2.28 -10.15
C LEU A 260 -5.34 2.43 -11.68
N GLY A 261 -4.12 2.49 -12.21
CA GLY A 261 -3.88 2.47 -13.66
C GLY A 261 -4.40 1.19 -14.32
N VAL A 262 -4.05 0.03 -13.76
CA VAL A 262 -4.57 -1.27 -14.21
C VAL A 262 -6.10 -1.33 -14.06
N VAL A 263 -6.62 -0.94 -12.90
CA VAL A 263 -8.07 -0.97 -12.62
C VAL A 263 -8.85 -0.14 -13.63
N ALA A 264 -8.41 1.09 -13.92
CA ALA A 264 -9.11 1.98 -14.83
C ALA A 264 -9.04 1.55 -16.30
N ILE A 265 -7.95 0.87 -16.71
CA ILE A 265 -7.86 0.25 -18.03
C ILE A 265 -8.89 -0.89 -18.17
N VAL A 266 -8.98 -1.75 -17.16
CA VAL A 266 -9.92 -2.87 -17.14
C VAL A 266 -11.36 -2.36 -17.08
N ASN A 267 -11.67 -1.52 -16.09
CA ASN A 267 -13.00 -0.98 -15.86
C ASN A 267 -12.92 0.48 -15.34
N PRO A 268 -13.29 1.49 -16.16
CA PRO A 268 -13.23 2.90 -15.77
C PRO A 268 -13.94 3.20 -14.45
N ILE A 269 -13.31 4.05 -13.64
CA ILE A 269 -13.79 4.38 -12.30
C ILE A 269 -14.66 5.64 -12.38
N THR A 270 -15.77 5.68 -11.64
CA THR A 270 -16.60 6.88 -11.53
C THR A 270 -16.84 7.23 -10.07
N ILE A 271 -16.80 8.52 -9.74
CA ILE A 271 -17.13 8.99 -8.39
C ILE A 271 -18.63 9.12 -8.27
N LEU A 272 -19.25 8.17 -7.57
CA LEU A 272 -20.66 8.24 -7.21
C LEU A 272 -20.90 9.15 -6.00
N HIS A 273 -19.95 9.20 -5.05
CA HIS A 273 -20.13 9.85 -3.74
C HIS A 273 -19.10 10.96 -3.51
N ARG A 274 -19.39 12.15 -4.06
CA ARG A 274 -18.45 13.30 -4.07
C ARG A 274 -18.05 13.76 -2.66
N ARG A 275 -18.96 13.74 -1.68
CA ARG A 275 -18.67 14.19 -0.30
C ARG A 275 -17.62 13.31 0.37
N SER A 276 -17.85 12.00 0.39
CA SER A 276 -16.92 10.99 0.91
C SER A 276 -15.55 11.07 0.23
N TYR A 277 -15.52 11.35 -1.07
CA TYR A 277 -14.28 11.57 -1.81
C TYR A 277 -13.53 12.84 -1.37
N LEU A 278 -14.23 13.97 -1.19
CA LEU A 278 -13.61 15.23 -0.75
C LEU A 278 -13.04 15.15 0.67
N ILE A 279 -13.70 14.43 1.57
CA ILE A 279 -13.17 14.18 2.93
C ILE A 279 -11.88 13.36 2.84
N ALA A 280 -11.85 12.31 2.02
CA ALA A 280 -10.65 11.51 1.78
C ALA A 280 -9.52 12.33 1.14
N LEU A 281 -9.84 13.24 0.21
CA LEU A 281 -8.90 14.19 -0.39
C LEU A 281 -8.25 15.10 0.67
N VAL A 282 -9.06 15.71 1.53
CA VAL A 282 -8.56 16.56 2.63
C VAL A 282 -7.71 15.75 3.60
N ALA A 283 -8.13 14.54 3.96
CA ALA A 283 -7.38 13.65 4.85
C ALA A 283 -6.03 13.23 4.24
N TYR A 284 -5.99 12.93 2.95
CA TYR A 284 -4.75 12.63 2.23
C TYR A 284 -3.78 13.82 2.27
N LEU A 285 -4.26 15.02 1.94
CA LEU A 285 -3.45 16.24 1.95
C LEU A 285 -2.94 16.55 3.37
N LEU A 286 -3.81 16.46 4.37
CA LEU A 286 -3.50 16.80 5.75
C LEU A 286 -2.50 15.80 6.37
N THR A 287 -2.73 14.49 6.22
CA THR A 287 -1.83 13.46 6.77
C THR A 287 -0.46 13.53 6.10
N GLY A 288 -0.41 13.69 4.77
CA GLY A 288 0.87 13.84 4.06
C GLY A 288 1.61 15.12 4.40
N PHE A 289 0.90 16.26 4.53
CA PHE A 289 1.51 17.52 4.96
C PHE A 289 2.06 17.44 6.38
N LEU A 290 1.29 16.90 7.34
CA LEU A 290 1.73 16.77 8.72
C LEU A 290 2.91 15.81 8.86
N PHE A 291 2.86 14.65 8.21
CA PHE A 291 4.00 13.74 8.19
C PHE A 291 5.25 14.44 7.64
N TRP A 292 5.13 15.17 6.53
CA TRP A 292 6.23 15.93 5.95
C TRP A 292 6.82 16.96 6.92
N VAL A 293 5.98 17.71 7.63
CA VAL A 293 6.41 18.68 8.65
C VAL A 293 7.16 17.99 9.79
N PHE A 294 6.61 16.91 10.34
CA PHE A 294 7.24 16.16 11.42
C PHE A 294 8.59 15.58 10.98
N ALA A 295 8.60 14.91 9.82
CA ALA A 295 9.78 14.35 9.19
C ALA A 295 10.88 15.40 8.94
N ARG A 296 10.52 16.62 8.53
CA ARG A 296 11.47 17.69 8.21
C ARG A 296 11.98 18.45 9.45
N SER A 297 11.16 18.60 10.48
CA SER A 297 11.46 19.48 11.62
C SER A 297 12.69 19.03 12.42
N LYS A 298 12.80 17.72 12.70
CA LYS A 298 13.85 17.12 13.54
C LYS A 298 14.54 15.94 12.87
N TYR A 299 14.26 15.71 11.58
CA TYR A 299 14.75 14.56 10.81
C TYR A 299 14.45 13.20 11.46
N ARG A 300 13.36 13.17 12.21
CA ARG A 300 12.85 11.99 12.90
C ARG A 300 11.35 12.15 13.11
N LEU A 301 10.63 11.05 13.10
CA LEU A 301 9.26 10.98 13.62
C LEU A 301 9.34 10.47 15.06
N SER A 302 9.12 11.36 16.01
CA SER A 302 9.08 11.03 17.43
C SER A 302 7.80 10.29 17.81
N ARG A 303 7.79 9.62 18.97
CA ARG A 303 6.61 8.89 19.46
C ARG A 303 5.36 9.76 19.58
N TRP A 304 5.52 11.02 19.98
CA TRP A 304 4.40 11.94 20.10
C TRP A 304 3.88 12.32 18.71
N GLU A 305 4.74 12.68 17.77
CA GLU A 305 4.33 12.98 16.38
C GLU A 305 3.63 11.78 15.71
N ALA A 306 4.11 10.56 15.97
CA ALA A 306 3.45 9.32 15.55
C ALA A 306 2.06 9.16 16.19
N PHE A 307 1.92 9.46 17.48
CA PHE A 307 0.62 9.45 18.15
C PHE A 307 -0.35 10.50 17.56
N LEU A 308 0.11 11.70 17.20
CA LEU A 308 -0.72 12.70 16.52
C LEU A 308 -1.25 12.20 15.17
N LEU A 309 -0.41 11.52 14.39
CA LEU A 309 -0.83 10.91 13.13
C LEU A 309 -1.91 9.85 13.35
N LEU A 310 -1.80 9.06 14.41
CA LEU A 310 -2.82 8.07 14.78
C LEU A 310 -4.13 8.72 15.22
N VAL A 311 -4.07 9.76 16.04
CA VAL A 311 -5.26 10.55 16.42
C VAL A 311 -5.93 11.12 15.18
N LEU A 312 -5.14 11.64 14.24
CA LEU A 312 -5.68 12.18 12.99
C LEU A 312 -6.38 11.10 12.16
N TYR A 313 -5.83 9.88 12.10
CA TYR A 313 -6.48 8.77 11.43
C TYR A 313 -7.83 8.43 12.07
N VAL A 314 -7.92 8.40 13.40
CA VAL A 314 -9.17 8.16 14.13
C VAL A 314 -10.19 9.26 13.84
N VAL A 315 -9.78 10.54 13.86
CA VAL A 315 -10.65 11.66 13.48
C VAL A 315 -11.16 11.51 12.06
N PHE A 316 -10.28 11.20 11.10
CA PHE A 316 -10.66 10.92 9.72
C PHE A 316 -11.69 9.78 9.64
N PHE A 317 -11.44 8.66 10.31
CA PHE A 317 -12.34 7.51 10.33
C PHE A 317 -13.74 7.90 10.82
N VAL A 318 -13.81 8.60 11.96
CA VAL A 318 -15.08 9.01 12.58
C VAL A 318 -15.82 10.00 11.67
N VAL A 319 -15.14 11.04 11.17
CA VAL A 319 -15.74 12.04 10.28
C VAL A 319 -16.25 11.38 8.99
N GLN A 320 -15.43 10.53 8.37
CA GLN A 320 -15.78 9.82 7.16
C GLN A 320 -17.01 8.93 7.37
N PHE A 321 -17.03 8.14 8.44
CA PHE A 321 -18.12 7.21 8.72
C PHE A 321 -19.44 7.95 8.99
N ASN A 322 -19.42 9.00 9.81
CA ASN A 322 -20.64 9.77 10.14
C ASN A 322 -21.20 10.55 8.95
N LEU A 323 -20.34 11.08 8.07
CA LEU A 323 -20.77 11.85 6.89
C LEU A 323 -21.03 10.99 5.65
N SER A 324 -21.01 9.67 5.80
CA SER A 324 -21.32 8.71 4.73
C SER A 324 -22.77 8.23 4.71
N TYR A 325 -23.57 8.62 5.72
CA TYR A 325 -25.02 8.44 5.80
C TYR A 325 -25.78 9.62 5.17
#